data_AF-A0A923N8F9-F1
#
_entry.id   AF-A0A923N8F9-F1
#
_cell.length_a   1.000
_cell.length_b   1.000
_cell.length_c   1.000
_cell.angle_alpha   90.00
_cell.angle_beta   90.00
_cell.angle_gamma   90.00
#
_symmetry.space_group_name_H-M   'P 1'
#
loop_
_entity.id
_entity.type
_entity.pdbx_description
1 polymer ?
#
loop_
_entity_poly.entity_id
_entity_poly.type
_entity_poly.pdbx_seq_one_letter_code
_entity_poly.pdbx_strand_id
1 'polypeptide(L)'
;MWAAGPPVAGTEPIVLKAEPLPISPKEYYIAKVLDERPDKKAIAHLYAASVVATPVSKPIPVDLKGGAQAAVQDYLRKSLPYNTKLRPVVMRLKEFNVIESAPVKGRVEGRVVAHVIFGLQRDGEILPLIAHQGGIKYNRPASQQGVVEPALRQVLTESLRYFDTWINKEAGKHVLLARSLKVHFADHTAEAKDDTVFYSLKRPLNWGDFIASPTKESKYAAAVFSGFAYEGDNEVKDGVIHLNLKMKVFVVKSASWAKAAARDAYTLNHEQRHFDIVKLVAERFKQKLHPDSLTLADYNSIMQYKYIESYREMNRLQEQYDSETKHGTDTAAQQRWNQKIDAELRTFKVKQ
;
A
#
# COMPACT_ATOMS: atom_id res chain seq x y z
N MET A 1 14.35 18.39 23.20
CA MET A 1 15.22 17.85 24.27
C MET A 1 14.46 17.97 25.58
N TRP A 2 13.92 16.88 26.10
CA TRP A 2 13.32 16.85 27.45
C TRP A 2 14.19 15.88 28.24
N ALA A 3 14.94 16.42 29.20
CA ALA A 3 15.85 15.66 30.04
C ALA A 3 15.05 14.75 30.97
N ALA A 4 15.51 13.50 31.13
CA ALA A 4 15.00 12.59 32.15
C ALA A 4 15.17 13.23 33.54
N GLY A 5 14.14 13.14 34.38
CA GLY A 5 14.24 13.58 35.78
C GLY A 5 15.30 12.76 36.53
N PRO A 6 15.90 13.34 37.59
CA PRO A 6 16.92 12.65 38.36
C PRO A 6 16.38 11.34 38.97
N PRO A 7 17.21 10.28 39.06
CA PRO A 7 16.79 9.00 39.63
C PRO A 7 16.36 9.18 41.09
N VAL A 8 15.26 8.51 41.45
CA VAL A 8 14.79 8.43 42.84
C VAL A 8 15.85 7.71 43.67
N ALA A 9 16.33 8.36 44.74
CA ALA A 9 17.41 7.85 45.58
C ALA A 9 17.10 6.45 46.14
N GLY A 10 18.01 5.48 45.91
CA GLY A 10 18.05 4.21 46.62
C GLY A 10 17.71 2.92 45.86
N THR A 11 17.49 2.96 44.53
CA THR A 11 17.33 1.72 43.73
C THR A 11 18.23 1.73 42.50
N GLU A 12 18.99 0.65 42.31
CA GLU A 12 19.78 0.50 41.09
C GLU A 12 18.85 0.31 39.88
N PRO A 13 19.11 0.99 38.75
CA PRO A 13 18.29 0.82 37.55
C PRO A 13 18.44 -0.61 37.00
N ILE A 14 17.37 -1.13 36.41
CA ILE A 14 17.41 -2.44 35.76
C ILE A 14 18.23 -2.32 34.47
N VAL A 15 19.16 -3.25 34.24
CA VAL A 15 20.02 -3.28 33.05
C VAL A 15 19.65 -4.49 32.19
N LEU A 16 19.05 -4.27 31.02
CA LEU A 16 18.80 -5.34 30.05
C LEU A 16 20.12 -5.95 29.58
N LYS A 17 20.26 -7.26 29.73
CA LYS A 17 21.46 -7.99 29.29
C LYS A 17 21.34 -8.28 27.80
N ALA A 18 22.34 -7.84 27.04
CA ALA A 18 22.46 -8.13 25.62
C ALA A 18 22.97 -9.56 25.40
N GLU A 19 22.06 -10.52 25.45
CA GLU A 19 22.31 -11.91 25.06
C GLU A 19 21.81 -12.14 23.63
N PRO A 20 22.54 -12.89 22.79
CA PRO A 20 22.10 -13.21 21.43
C PRO A 20 20.68 -13.80 21.43
N LEU A 21 19.81 -13.23 20.60
CA LEU A 21 18.46 -13.76 20.44
C LEU A 21 18.48 -14.99 19.51
N PRO A 22 17.64 -16.02 19.76
CA PRO A 22 17.48 -17.15 18.86
C PRO A 22 16.58 -16.79 17.66
N ILE A 23 16.88 -15.65 17.02
CA ILE A 23 16.16 -15.07 15.89
C ILE A 23 17.20 -14.52 14.92
N SER A 24 17.06 -14.86 13.64
CA SER A 24 17.91 -14.33 12.56
C SER A 24 17.02 -13.68 11.51
N PRO A 25 16.74 -12.36 11.62
CA PRO A 25 15.82 -11.67 10.74
C PRO A 25 16.22 -11.76 9.27
N LYS A 26 15.29 -12.23 8.42
CA LYS A 26 15.49 -12.32 6.96
C LYS A 26 14.79 -11.21 6.19
N GLU A 27 13.73 -10.64 6.76
CA GLU A 27 12.85 -9.69 6.07
C GLU A 27 12.93 -8.26 6.59
N TYR A 28 13.56 -8.04 7.75
CA TYR A 28 13.61 -6.76 8.42
C TYR A 28 14.90 -6.53 9.23
N TYR A 29 15.10 -5.27 9.62
CA TYR A 29 15.95 -4.91 10.77
C TYR A 29 15.18 -3.93 11.66
N ILE A 30 15.50 -3.89 12.96
CA ILE A 30 14.90 -2.89 13.86
C ILE A 30 15.64 -1.56 13.67
N ALA A 31 15.02 -0.64 12.93
CA ALA A 31 15.56 0.68 12.66
C ALA A 31 15.49 1.59 13.89
N LYS A 32 14.36 1.54 14.60
CA LYS A 32 14.09 2.42 15.73
C LYS A 32 13.16 1.78 16.76
N VAL A 33 13.36 2.12 18.03
CA VAL A 33 12.41 1.90 19.13
C VAL A 33 11.81 3.24 19.54
N LEU A 34 10.50 3.27 19.73
CA LEU A 34 9.76 4.41 20.26
C LEU A 34 9.10 4.02 21.58
N ASP A 35 9.38 4.78 22.64
CA ASP A 35 8.62 4.65 23.90
C ASP A 35 7.39 5.56 23.83
N GLU A 36 6.23 4.94 23.63
CA GLU A 36 4.92 5.58 23.54
C GLU A 36 4.01 5.17 24.71
N ARG A 37 4.62 4.66 25.80
CA ARG A 37 3.89 4.37 27.03
C ARG A 37 3.33 5.66 27.61
N PRO A 38 2.13 5.63 28.24
CA PRO A 38 1.60 6.78 28.95
C PRO A 38 2.49 7.23 30.11
N ASP A 39 3.04 6.27 30.87
CA ASP A 39 4.05 6.52 31.90
C ASP A 39 5.43 6.10 31.41
N LYS A 40 6.35 7.06 31.37
CA LYS A 40 7.75 6.89 30.94
C LYS A 40 8.75 7.04 32.09
N LYS A 41 8.28 7.28 33.32
CA LYS A 41 9.14 7.53 34.48
C LYS A 41 9.65 6.25 35.13
N ALA A 42 8.90 5.16 34.98
CA ALA A 42 9.27 3.85 35.48
C ALA A 42 8.78 2.76 34.52
N ILE A 43 9.48 1.62 34.51
CA ILE A 43 8.98 0.38 33.90
C ILE A 43 8.48 -0.60 34.95
N ALA A 44 8.76 -0.37 36.24
CA ALA A 44 8.53 -1.35 37.29
C ALA A 44 8.17 -0.66 38.60
N HIS A 45 7.31 -1.32 39.38
CA HIS A 45 7.08 -0.98 40.78
C HIS A 45 7.47 -2.21 41.61
N LEU A 46 8.67 -2.19 42.18
CA LEU A 46 9.31 -3.38 42.77
C LEU A 46 9.37 -3.31 44.30
N TYR A 47 9.20 -4.45 44.95
CA TYR A 47 9.51 -4.58 46.37
C TYR A 47 11.03 -4.68 46.58
N ALA A 48 11.58 -3.84 47.47
CA ALA A 48 13.00 -3.85 47.81
C ALA A 48 13.44 -5.21 48.35
N ALA A 49 14.67 -5.61 48.03
CA ALA A 49 15.26 -6.81 48.60
C ALA A 49 15.49 -6.62 50.11
N SER A 50 14.74 -7.33 50.95
CA SER A 50 14.91 -7.30 52.41
C SER A 50 15.19 -8.71 52.94
N VAL A 51 16.17 -8.79 53.84
CA VAL A 51 16.49 -10.00 54.61
C VAL A 51 15.58 -10.12 55.85
N VAL A 52 14.97 -9.00 56.29
CA VAL A 52 14.21 -8.92 57.55
C VAL A 52 12.70 -8.93 57.29
N ALA A 53 12.01 -9.80 58.03
CA ALA A 53 10.62 -10.19 57.83
C ALA A 53 9.62 -9.26 58.56
N THR A 54 9.70 -7.95 58.32
CA THR A 54 8.77 -6.90 58.79
C THR A 54 8.02 -6.28 57.60
N PRO A 55 6.85 -5.63 57.80
CA PRO A 55 5.76 -5.66 56.82
C PRO A 55 6.17 -5.11 55.46
N VAL A 56 5.63 -5.74 54.42
CA VAL A 56 5.85 -5.44 53.01
C VAL A 56 5.88 -3.92 52.78
N SER A 57 7.07 -3.37 52.54
CA SER A 57 7.25 -1.95 52.18
C SER A 57 6.47 -1.66 50.89
N LYS A 58 5.94 -0.45 50.71
CA LYS A 58 5.32 -0.08 49.41
C LYS A 58 6.32 -0.32 48.25
N PRO A 59 5.84 -0.77 47.07
CA PRO A 59 6.73 -0.97 45.93
C PRO A 59 7.32 0.36 45.48
N ILE A 60 8.59 0.33 45.07
CA ILE A 60 9.38 1.49 44.67
C ILE A 60 9.43 1.55 43.14
N PRO A 61 9.23 2.72 42.51
CA PRO A 61 9.38 2.85 41.07
C PRO A 61 10.83 2.62 40.65
N VAL A 62 11.04 1.73 39.68
CA VAL A 62 12.34 1.42 39.08
C VAL A 62 12.21 1.49 37.56
N ASP A 63 13.22 2.09 36.92
CA ASP A 63 13.29 2.17 35.46
C ASP A 63 14.50 1.40 34.90
N LEU A 64 14.54 1.27 33.58
CA LEU A 64 15.71 0.78 32.86
C LEU A 64 16.83 1.83 32.87
N LYS A 65 18.08 1.37 32.91
CA LYS A 65 19.25 2.26 32.79
C LYS A 65 19.20 3.02 31.45
N GLY A 66 19.04 4.34 31.53
CA GLY A 66 18.91 5.21 30.35
C GLY A 66 17.48 5.34 29.80
N GLY A 67 16.48 4.79 30.51
CA GLY A 67 15.07 4.79 30.11
C GLY A 67 14.73 3.70 29.09
N ALA A 68 13.45 3.34 29.01
CA ALA A 68 13.00 2.18 28.23
C ALA A 68 13.36 2.27 26.74
N GLN A 69 13.22 3.43 26.11
CA GLN A 69 13.54 3.60 24.69
C GLN A 69 15.01 3.27 24.40
N ALA A 70 15.94 3.88 25.13
CA ALA A 70 17.37 3.72 24.87
C ALA A 70 17.84 2.31 25.24
N ALA A 71 17.38 1.79 26.38
CA ALA A 71 17.75 0.46 26.85
C ALA A 71 17.26 -0.64 25.90
N VAL A 72 16.00 -0.58 25.44
CA VAL A 72 15.48 -1.57 24.48
C VAL A 72 16.15 -1.42 23.12
N GLN A 73 16.39 -0.19 22.64
CA GLN A 73 17.12 0.03 21.39
C GLN A 73 18.53 -0.56 21.42
N ASP A 74 19.26 -0.35 22.51
CA ASP A 74 20.62 -0.86 22.70
C ASP A 74 20.63 -2.39 22.81
N TYR A 75 19.72 -2.96 23.61
CA TYR A 75 19.51 -4.40 23.72
C TYR A 75 19.32 -5.03 22.34
N LEU A 76 18.41 -4.51 21.52
CA LEU A 76 18.12 -5.08 20.19
C LEU A 76 19.29 -4.95 19.23
N ARG A 77 20.00 -3.81 19.24
CA ARG A 77 21.18 -3.60 18.40
C ARG A 77 22.31 -4.58 18.71
N LYS A 78 22.47 -4.96 19.98
CA LYS A 78 23.51 -5.89 20.42
C LYS A 78 23.09 -7.36 20.30
N SER A 79 21.78 -7.64 20.31
CA SER A 79 21.24 -9.00 20.39
C SER A 79 20.75 -9.56 19.04
N LEU A 80 20.61 -8.72 18.00
CA LEU A 80 20.18 -9.12 16.66
C LEU A 80 21.20 -8.74 15.59
N PRO A 81 21.32 -9.53 14.50
CA PRO A 81 22.00 -9.09 13.29
C PRO A 81 21.40 -7.79 12.73
N TYR A 82 22.26 -6.88 12.27
CA TYR A 82 21.83 -5.59 11.72
C TYR A 82 22.13 -5.51 10.22
N ASN A 83 21.09 -5.57 9.39
CA ASN A 83 21.21 -5.50 7.93
C ASN A 83 20.27 -4.43 7.36
N THR A 84 20.84 -3.27 7.03
CA THR A 84 20.10 -2.11 6.50
C THR A 84 19.55 -2.30 5.09
N LYS A 85 19.90 -3.40 4.40
CA LYS A 85 19.28 -3.77 3.11
C LYS A 85 17.89 -4.39 3.28
N LEU A 86 17.52 -4.77 4.50
CA LEU A 86 16.20 -5.32 4.83
C LEU A 86 15.20 -4.19 5.14
N ARG A 87 13.94 -4.55 5.39
CA ARG A 87 12.90 -3.55 5.68
C ARG A 87 13.17 -2.85 7.02
N PRO A 88 13.16 -1.51 7.08
CA PRO A 88 13.32 -0.77 8.33
C PRO A 88 12.05 -0.86 9.17
N VAL A 89 12.12 -1.56 10.29
CA VAL A 89 10.99 -1.73 11.21
C VAL A 89 11.15 -0.85 12.44
N VAL A 90 10.06 -0.17 12.82
CA VAL A 90 9.96 0.59 14.05
C VAL A 90 9.18 -0.22 15.08
N MET A 91 9.79 -0.45 16.24
CA MET A 91 9.15 -1.08 17.39
C MET A 91 8.60 0.00 18.32
N ARG A 92 7.29 0.00 18.56
CA ARG A 92 6.59 0.99 19.37
C ARG A 92 6.10 0.34 20.66
N LEU A 93 6.63 0.79 21.80
CA LEU A 93 6.24 0.32 23.12
C LEU A 93 4.99 1.09 23.56
N LYS A 94 3.82 0.43 23.57
CA LYS A 94 2.56 0.97 24.10
C LYS A 94 2.39 0.65 25.57
N GLU A 95 2.86 -0.52 25.98
CA GLU A 95 2.95 -0.95 27.37
C GLU A 95 4.25 -1.74 27.54
N PHE A 96 4.96 -1.51 28.64
CA PHE A 96 6.11 -2.31 29.05
C PHE A 96 6.35 -2.10 30.54
N ASN A 97 5.64 -2.90 31.34
CA ASN A 97 5.48 -2.68 32.77
C ASN A 97 5.70 -3.96 33.58
N VAL A 98 6.31 -3.83 34.75
CA VAL A 98 6.40 -4.85 35.79
C VAL A 98 5.51 -4.45 36.96
N ILE A 99 4.61 -5.34 37.32
CA ILE A 99 3.68 -5.16 38.44
C ILE A 99 3.95 -6.28 39.44
N GLU A 100 4.32 -5.91 40.66
CA GLU A 100 4.49 -6.86 41.76
C GLU A 100 3.40 -6.72 42.82
N SER A 101 3.06 -7.85 43.46
CA SER A 101 2.30 -7.95 44.70
C SER A 101 3.02 -8.87 45.68
N ALA A 102 2.78 -8.71 46.97
CA ALA A 102 3.35 -9.58 48.01
C ALA A 102 2.22 -10.19 48.85
N PRO A 103 1.49 -11.20 48.31
CA PRO A 103 0.31 -11.77 48.97
C PRO A 103 0.67 -12.59 50.22
N VAL A 104 1.91 -13.08 50.31
CA VAL A 104 2.40 -13.91 51.42
C VAL A 104 3.74 -13.37 51.90
N LYS A 105 3.97 -13.42 53.22
CA LYS A 105 5.21 -12.96 53.86
C LYS A 105 6.43 -13.63 53.23
N GLY A 106 7.41 -12.83 52.82
CA GLY A 106 8.67 -13.31 52.24
C GLY A 106 8.62 -13.75 50.78
N ARG A 107 7.46 -13.67 50.11
CA ARG A 107 7.33 -13.95 48.67
C ARG A 107 6.73 -12.77 47.92
N VAL A 108 7.20 -12.59 46.69
CA VAL A 108 6.71 -11.59 45.77
C VAL A 108 6.26 -12.29 44.49
N GLU A 109 5.06 -11.97 44.05
CA GLU A 109 4.52 -12.35 42.76
C GLU A 109 4.64 -11.17 41.81
N GLY A 110 5.21 -11.40 40.64
CA GLY A 110 5.40 -10.37 39.63
C GLY A 110 4.79 -10.76 38.31
N ARG A 111 4.37 -9.75 37.55
CA ARG A 111 3.90 -9.88 36.18
C ARG A 111 4.55 -8.81 35.33
N VAL A 112 5.20 -9.23 34.26
CA VAL A 112 5.60 -8.33 33.17
C VAL A 112 4.50 -8.33 32.12
N VAL A 113 4.14 -7.15 31.64
CA VAL A 113 3.18 -6.94 30.55
C VAL A 113 3.84 -6.10 29.48
N ALA A 114 3.66 -6.49 28.23
CA ALA A 114 4.04 -5.68 27.09
C ALA A 114 2.93 -5.62 26.06
N HIS A 115 2.77 -4.44 25.47
CA HIS A 115 2.01 -4.22 24.26
C HIS A 115 2.94 -3.49 23.28
N VAL A 116 3.29 -4.18 22.21
CA VAL A 116 4.27 -3.74 21.22
C VAL A 116 3.60 -3.68 19.86
N ILE A 117 3.75 -2.57 19.16
CA ILE A 117 3.34 -2.43 17.76
C ILE A 117 4.58 -2.37 16.89
N PHE A 118 4.62 -3.20 15.86
CA PHE A 118 5.63 -3.14 14.82
C PHE A 118 5.08 -2.40 13.61
N GLY A 119 5.85 -1.46 13.08
CA GLY A 119 5.51 -0.71 11.88
C GLY A 119 6.65 -0.67 10.88
N LEU A 120 6.32 -0.58 9.59
CA LEU A 120 7.29 -0.37 8.53
C LEU A 120 7.57 1.12 8.36
N GLN A 121 8.83 1.52 8.38
CA GLN A 121 9.22 2.88 8.01
C GLN A 121 9.30 3.00 6.49
N ARG A 122 8.52 3.90 5.89
CA ARG A 122 8.52 4.16 4.45
C ARG A 122 8.14 5.61 4.19
N ASP A 123 8.91 6.30 3.35
CA ASP A 123 8.64 7.68 2.93
C ASP A 123 8.40 8.67 4.09
N GLY A 124 9.10 8.48 5.21
CA GLY A 124 8.97 9.33 6.40
C GLY A 124 7.82 8.94 7.35
N GLU A 125 6.98 7.99 6.94
CA GLU A 125 5.85 7.50 7.73
C GLU A 125 6.15 6.15 8.40
N ILE A 126 5.32 5.79 9.38
CA ILE A 126 5.34 4.49 10.06
C ILE A 126 4.03 3.78 9.77
N LEU A 127 4.05 2.85 8.82
CA LEU A 127 2.90 2.04 8.44
C LEU A 127 2.70 0.94 9.49
N PRO A 128 1.60 0.91 10.24
CA PRO A 128 1.38 -0.13 11.24
C PRO A 128 1.24 -1.50 10.57
N LEU A 129 1.95 -2.50 11.07
CA LEU A 129 1.93 -3.87 10.52
C LEU A 129 1.14 -4.79 11.44
N ILE A 130 1.61 -4.96 12.67
CA ILE A 130 1.02 -5.89 13.63
C ILE A 130 1.29 -5.46 15.06
N ALA A 131 0.35 -5.76 15.96
CA ALA A 131 0.51 -5.60 17.39
C ALA A 131 0.66 -6.98 18.06
N HIS A 132 1.49 -7.02 19.10
CA HIS A 132 1.59 -8.14 20.02
C HIS A 132 1.32 -7.64 21.44
N GLN A 133 0.42 -8.31 22.15
CA GLN A 133 0.18 -8.08 23.56
C GLN A 133 0.42 -9.38 24.31
N GLY A 134 1.28 -9.34 25.32
CA GLY A 134 1.66 -10.52 26.08
C GLY A 134 2.22 -10.16 27.44
N GLY A 135 2.47 -11.19 28.23
CA GLY A 135 3.06 -11.01 29.54
C GLY A 135 3.54 -12.33 30.13
N ILE A 136 4.44 -12.23 31.09
CA ILE A 136 4.94 -13.37 31.84
C ILE A 136 4.75 -13.13 33.33
N LYS A 137 4.45 -14.20 34.07
CA LYS A 137 4.42 -14.19 35.53
C LYS A 137 5.71 -14.79 36.07
N TYR A 138 6.17 -14.28 37.19
CA TYR A 138 7.25 -14.87 37.96
C TYR A 138 6.92 -14.83 39.46
N ASN A 139 7.59 -15.66 40.23
CA ASN A 139 7.56 -15.63 41.68
C ASN A 139 9.01 -15.60 42.18
N ARG A 140 9.28 -14.78 43.19
CA ARG A 140 10.61 -14.66 43.79
C ARG A 140 10.55 -14.59 45.31
N PRO A 141 11.58 -15.08 46.02
CA PRO A 141 11.82 -14.69 47.39
C PRO A 141 11.95 -13.17 47.50
N ALA A 142 11.43 -12.57 48.56
CA ALA A 142 11.54 -11.13 48.78
C ALA A 142 13.01 -10.65 48.84
N SER A 143 13.94 -11.54 49.21
CA SER A 143 15.39 -11.28 49.27
C SER A 143 16.11 -11.26 47.92
N GLN A 144 15.46 -11.64 46.81
CA GLN A 144 16.09 -11.75 45.49
C GLN A 144 15.35 -10.92 44.46
N GLN A 145 16.06 -10.18 43.60
CA GLN A 145 15.48 -9.39 42.49
C GLN A 145 15.94 -9.85 41.10
N GLY A 146 16.84 -10.84 41.01
CA GLY A 146 17.49 -11.26 39.75
C GLY A 146 16.57 -11.87 38.69
N VAL A 147 15.27 -12.10 38.99
CA VAL A 147 14.29 -12.66 38.04
C VAL A 147 13.58 -11.60 37.19
N VAL A 148 13.63 -10.32 37.60
CA VAL A 148 12.88 -9.25 36.94
C VAL A 148 13.42 -8.97 35.53
N GLU A 149 14.74 -8.82 35.41
CA GLU A 149 15.40 -8.56 34.13
C GLU A 149 15.23 -9.72 33.12
N PRO A 150 15.45 -10.99 33.48
CA PRO A 150 15.16 -12.11 32.58
C PRO A 150 13.70 -12.15 32.12
N ALA A 151 12.74 -11.85 33.00
CA ALA A 151 11.32 -11.79 32.65
C ALA A 151 11.00 -10.67 31.65
N LEU A 152 11.58 -9.47 31.84
CA LEU A 152 11.47 -8.35 30.90
C LEU A 152 12.03 -8.73 29.52
N ARG A 153 13.23 -9.32 29.51
CA ARG A 153 13.91 -9.75 28.29
C ARG A 153 13.13 -10.84 27.56
N GLN A 154 12.56 -11.78 28.29
CA GLN A 154 11.74 -12.85 27.71
C GLN A 154 10.48 -12.29 27.02
N VAL A 155 9.77 -11.34 27.63
CA VAL A 155 8.58 -10.73 27.01
C VAL A 155 8.92 -9.96 25.73
N LEU A 156 10.06 -9.24 25.70
CA LEU A 156 10.54 -8.60 24.47
C LEU A 156 10.89 -9.63 23.39
N THR A 157 11.54 -10.72 23.80
CA THR A 157 11.93 -11.83 22.90
C THR A 157 10.72 -12.48 22.26
N GLU A 158 9.67 -12.77 23.04
CA GLU A 158 8.44 -13.36 22.50
C GLU A 158 7.70 -12.39 21.58
N SER A 159 7.68 -11.08 21.90
CA SER A 159 7.11 -10.08 21.00
C SER A 159 7.84 -10.02 19.65
N LEU A 160 9.17 -10.14 19.65
CA LEU A 160 9.96 -10.19 18.42
C LEU A 160 9.79 -11.50 17.68
N ARG A 161 9.73 -12.64 18.37
CA ARG A 161 9.48 -13.95 17.75
C ARG A 161 8.14 -13.98 17.04
N TYR A 162 7.12 -13.42 17.68
CA TYR A 162 5.79 -13.26 17.09
C TYR A 162 5.86 -12.43 15.80
N PHE A 163 6.54 -11.28 15.85
CA PHE A 163 6.72 -10.43 14.67
C PHE A 163 7.53 -11.09 13.56
N ASP A 164 8.66 -11.73 13.89
CA ASP A 164 9.52 -12.43 12.94
C ASP A 164 8.76 -13.56 12.24
N THR A 165 8.00 -14.35 13.00
CA THR A 165 7.15 -15.42 12.44
C THR A 165 6.12 -14.83 11.46
N TRP A 166 5.45 -13.75 11.85
CA TRP A 166 4.45 -13.10 11.02
C TRP A 166 5.06 -12.51 9.74
N ILE A 167 6.15 -11.75 9.84
CA ILE A 167 6.72 -11.07 8.67
C ILE A 167 7.30 -12.07 7.67
N ASN A 168 7.92 -13.17 8.12
CA ASN A 168 8.40 -14.22 7.21
C ASN A 168 7.25 -14.91 6.46
N LYS A 169 6.06 -15.02 7.07
CA LYS A 169 4.85 -15.57 6.42
C LYS A 169 4.21 -14.58 5.43
N GLU A 170 4.29 -13.28 5.73
CA GLU A 170 3.53 -12.23 5.05
C GLU A 170 4.35 -11.41 4.03
N ALA A 171 5.68 -11.46 4.09
CA ALA A 171 6.59 -10.63 3.27
C ALA A 171 6.34 -10.72 1.76
N GLY A 172 5.89 -11.89 1.28
CA GLY A 172 5.63 -12.14 -0.14
C GLY A 172 4.25 -11.71 -0.65
N LYS A 173 3.28 -11.48 0.24
CA LYS A 173 1.85 -11.34 -0.13
C LYS A 173 1.11 -10.19 0.56
N HIS A 174 1.70 -9.57 1.57
CA HIS A 174 1.08 -8.44 2.25
C HIS A 174 1.42 -7.13 1.54
N VAL A 175 0.39 -6.37 1.14
CA VAL A 175 0.55 -5.14 0.33
C VAL A 175 1.49 -4.10 0.95
N LEU A 176 1.39 -3.87 2.27
CA LEU A 176 2.29 -2.93 2.96
C LEU A 176 3.75 -3.37 2.96
N LEU A 177 4.04 -4.68 2.79
CA LEU A 177 5.39 -5.23 2.77
C LEU A 177 5.97 -5.32 1.35
N ALA A 178 5.18 -5.02 0.31
CA ALA A 178 5.66 -5.01 -1.06
C ALA A 178 6.81 -4.00 -1.23
N ARG A 179 7.80 -4.35 -2.05
CA ARG A 179 9.02 -3.57 -2.30
C ARG A 179 8.99 -2.84 -3.64
N SER A 180 8.14 -3.28 -4.56
CA SER A 180 7.98 -2.72 -5.89
C SER A 180 6.59 -3.03 -6.44
N LEU A 181 6.27 -2.42 -7.58
CA LEU A 181 5.04 -2.68 -8.31
C LEU A 181 5.35 -2.92 -9.79
N LYS A 182 4.48 -3.67 -10.46
CA LYS A 182 4.48 -3.91 -11.90
C LYS A 182 3.08 -3.72 -12.44
N VAL A 183 2.99 -3.19 -13.66
CA VAL A 183 1.72 -2.97 -14.34
C VAL A 183 1.65 -3.89 -15.55
N HIS A 184 0.56 -4.64 -15.66
CA HIS A 184 0.27 -5.54 -16.77
C HIS A 184 -0.98 -5.05 -17.49
N PHE A 185 -0.92 -5.01 -18.82
CA PHE A 185 -2.05 -4.59 -19.63
C PHE A 185 -2.56 -5.74 -20.49
N ALA A 186 -3.88 -5.86 -20.56
CA ALA A 186 -4.56 -6.68 -21.55
C ALA A 186 -5.68 -5.87 -22.20
N ASP A 187 -5.86 -6.00 -23.52
CA ASP A 187 -7.01 -5.42 -24.19
C ASP A 187 -8.21 -6.39 -24.10
N HIS A 188 -9.39 -5.86 -23.84
CA HIS A 188 -10.63 -6.62 -23.87
C HIS A 188 -11.06 -6.87 -25.32
N THR A 189 -11.09 -8.14 -25.72
CA THR A 189 -11.46 -8.57 -27.08
C THR A 189 -12.59 -9.61 -27.04
N ALA A 190 -13.73 -9.26 -26.43
CA ALA A 190 -14.92 -10.13 -26.49
C ALA A 190 -15.67 -9.97 -27.82
N GLU A 191 -16.38 -11.01 -28.24
CA GLU A 191 -17.31 -10.93 -29.36
C GLU A 191 -18.46 -9.95 -29.03
N ALA A 192 -18.88 -9.17 -30.02
CA ALA A 192 -19.97 -8.20 -29.91
C ALA A 192 -21.35 -8.89 -29.85
N LYS A 193 -21.61 -9.66 -28.79
CA LYS A 193 -22.91 -10.30 -28.58
C LYS A 193 -23.95 -9.36 -27.97
N ASP A 194 -23.50 -8.30 -27.30
CA ASP A 194 -24.36 -7.35 -26.60
C ASP A 194 -24.41 -5.98 -27.34
N ASP A 195 -24.88 -4.96 -26.62
CA ASP A 195 -24.99 -3.56 -27.08
C ASP A 195 -23.63 -2.84 -27.26
N THR A 196 -22.51 -3.53 -27.00
CA THR A 196 -21.17 -2.95 -27.00
C THR A 196 -20.27 -3.61 -28.03
N VAL A 197 -19.59 -2.80 -28.84
CA VAL A 197 -18.53 -3.25 -29.76
C VAL A 197 -17.18 -2.87 -29.15
N PHE A 198 -16.30 -3.83 -28.95
CA PHE A 198 -14.93 -3.58 -28.48
C PHE A 198 -13.94 -3.42 -29.64
N TYR A 199 -12.94 -2.58 -29.44
CA TYR A 199 -11.98 -2.21 -30.47
C TYR A 199 -11.18 -3.42 -30.96
N SER A 200 -11.25 -3.68 -32.26
CA SER A 200 -10.48 -4.73 -32.91
C SER A 200 -10.29 -4.42 -34.38
N LEU A 201 -9.06 -4.55 -34.88
CA LEU A 201 -8.79 -4.43 -36.31
C LEU A 201 -9.50 -5.50 -37.14
N LYS A 202 -9.84 -6.64 -36.51
CA LYS A 202 -10.59 -7.73 -37.16
C LYS A 202 -12.09 -7.47 -37.22
N ARG A 203 -12.58 -6.47 -36.47
CA ARG A 203 -14.00 -6.10 -36.40
C ARG A 203 -14.15 -4.57 -36.43
N PRO A 204 -13.88 -3.92 -37.59
CA PRO A 204 -14.18 -2.50 -37.76
C PRO A 204 -15.69 -2.24 -37.63
N LEU A 205 -16.07 -0.99 -37.39
CA LEU A 205 -17.47 -0.56 -37.31
C LEU A 205 -18.18 -0.82 -38.65
N ASN A 206 -19.46 -1.14 -38.55
CA ASN A 206 -20.37 -1.18 -39.68
C ASN A 206 -21.71 -0.55 -39.30
N TRP A 207 -22.58 -0.30 -40.27
CA TRP A 207 -23.86 0.38 -40.02
C TRP A 207 -24.82 -0.38 -39.09
N GLY A 208 -24.63 -1.68 -38.86
CA GLY A 208 -25.37 -2.44 -37.86
C GLY A 208 -24.99 -2.10 -36.41
N ASP A 209 -23.91 -1.35 -36.20
CA ASP A 209 -23.48 -0.84 -34.90
C ASP A 209 -24.17 0.48 -34.51
N PHE A 210 -24.99 1.05 -35.39
CA PHE A 210 -25.68 2.33 -35.19
C PHE A 210 -27.18 2.09 -35.06
N ILE A 211 -27.62 1.65 -33.88
CA ILE A 211 -29.00 1.20 -33.62
C ILE A 211 -29.90 2.35 -33.14
N ALA A 212 -29.32 3.39 -32.56
CA ALA A 212 -30.09 4.53 -32.05
C ALA A 212 -30.76 5.30 -33.20
N SER A 213 -31.88 5.94 -32.88
CA SER A 213 -32.58 6.82 -33.82
C SER A 213 -31.97 8.23 -33.81
N PRO A 214 -31.70 8.84 -34.97
CA PRO A 214 -31.31 10.26 -35.04
C PRO A 214 -32.41 11.14 -34.46
N THR A 215 -32.03 12.20 -33.73
CA THR A 215 -33.00 13.26 -33.41
C THR A 215 -33.37 14.02 -34.68
N LYS A 216 -34.67 14.35 -34.84
CA LYS A 216 -35.17 15.03 -36.05
C LYS A 216 -34.50 16.38 -36.31
N GLU A 217 -34.00 17.02 -35.26
CA GLU A 217 -33.39 18.34 -35.28
C GLU A 217 -31.86 18.30 -35.43
N SER A 218 -31.23 17.13 -35.42
CA SER A 218 -29.77 17.05 -35.52
C SER A 218 -29.29 17.54 -36.89
N LYS A 219 -28.34 18.49 -36.87
CA LYS A 219 -27.64 18.97 -38.06
C LYS A 219 -26.55 18.00 -38.57
N TYR A 220 -26.21 16.98 -37.78
CA TYR A 220 -25.14 16.02 -38.11
C TYR A 220 -25.67 14.84 -38.94
N ALA A 221 -24.76 14.19 -39.66
CA ALA A 221 -25.04 13.05 -40.54
C ALA A 221 -25.10 11.72 -39.76
N ALA A 222 -24.19 11.55 -38.81
CA ALA A 222 -24.09 10.42 -37.90
C ALA A 222 -23.48 10.89 -36.56
N ALA A 223 -23.53 10.03 -35.55
CA ALA A 223 -22.80 10.18 -34.31
C ALA A 223 -22.50 8.80 -33.72
N VAL A 224 -21.22 8.55 -33.40
CA VAL A 224 -20.78 7.38 -32.65
C VAL A 224 -20.58 7.71 -31.17
N PHE A 225 -21.15 6.87 -30.30
CA PHE A 225 -20.86 6.93 -28.86
C PHE A 225 -19.69 6.01 -28.57
N SER A 226 -18.48 6.58 -28.48
CA SER A 226 -17.24 5.84 -28.23
C SER A 226 -16.55 6.29 -26.94
N GLY A 227 -15.82 5.38 -26.30
CA GLY A 227 -15.13 5.65 -25.05
C GLY A 227 -14.18 4.54 -24.63
N PHE A 228 -13.38 4.80 -23.59
CA PHE A 228 -12.56 3.77 -22.98
C PHE A 228 -12.76 3.71 -21.48
N ALA A 229 -12.54 2.53 -20.92
CA ALA A 229 -12.54 2.23 -19.50
C ALA A 229 -11.44 1.19 -19.22
N TYR A 230 -11.20 0.91 -17.95
CA TYR A 230 -10.38 -0.23 -17.55
C TYR A 230 -11.00 -0.95 -16.36
N GLU A 231 -10.80 -2.26 -16.30
CA GLU A 231 -11.00 -3.05 -15.08
C GLU A 231 -9.63 -3.34 -14.50
N GLY A 232 -9.49 -3.24 -13.18
CA GLY A 232 -8.23 -3.50 -12.50
C GLY A 232 -8.43 -4.49 -11.37
N ASP A 233 -7.53 -5.46 -11.30
CA ASP A 233 -7.28 -6.24 -10.10
C ASP A 233 -5.82 -6.07 -9.66
N ASN A 234 -5.58 -6.30 -8.37
CA ASN A 234 -4.24 -6.28 -7.82
C ASN A 234 -3.97 -7.54 -7.00
N GLU A 235 -2.80 -8.12 -7.22
CA GLU A 235 -2.28 -9.20 -6.39
C GLU A 235 -0.90 -8.84 -5.87
N VAL A 236 -0.49 -9.49 -4.78
CA VAL A 236 0.87 -9.35 -4.25
C VAL A 236 1.53 -10.71 -4.31
N LYS A 237 2.61 -10.79 -5.07
CA LYS A 237 3.37 -12.02 -5.27
C LYS A 237 4.86 -11.72 -5.15
N ASP A 238 5.57 -12.52 -4.37
CA ASP A 238 7.01 -12.39 -4.13
C ASP A 238 7.43 -10.96 -3.69
N GLY A 239 6.54 -10.29 -2.94
CA GLY A 239 6.77 -8.93 -2.45
C GLY A 239 6.66 -7.84 -3.53
N VAL A 240 6.02 -8.14 -4.66
CA VAL A 240 5.72 -7.22 -5.76
C VAL A 240 4.21 -7.05 -5.88
N ILE A 241 3.72 -5.82 -6.01
CA ILE A 241 2.31 -5.56 -6.36
C ILE A 241 2.18 -5.71 -7.88
N HIS A 242 1.34 -6.64 -8.34
CA HIS A 242 1.00 -6.80 -9.74
C HIS A 242 -0.35 -6.12 -9.98
N LEU A 243 -0.36 -5.06 -10.78
CA LEU A 243 -1.56 -4.34 -11.19
C LEU A 243 -1.96 -4.88 -12.57
N ASN A 244 -3.01 -5.69 -12.62
CA ASN A 244 -3.51 -6.30 -13.86
C ASN A 244 -4.66 -5.45 -14.39
N LEU A 245 -4.43 -4.74 -15.49
CA LEU A 245 -5.35 -3.77 -16.05
C LEU A 245 -5.89 -4.26 -17.39
N LYS A 246 -7.20 -4.51 -17.42
CA LYS A 246 -7.93 -4.89 -18.63
C LYS A 246 -8.56 -3.66 -19.26
N MET A 247 -7.96 -3.18 -20.35
CA MET A 247 -8.44 -2.02 -21.10
C MET A 247 -9.64 -2.37 -21.95
N LYS A 248 -10.68 -1.53 -21.89
CA LYS A 248 -11.88 -1.63 -22.72
C LYS A 248 -11.96 -0.38 -23.57
N VAL A 249 -11.80 -0.51 -24.87
CA VAL A 249 -12.08 0.56 -25.83
C VAL A 249 -13.34 0.14 -26.58
N PHE A 250 -14.39 0.95 -26.52
CA PHE A 250 -15.72 0.50 -26.91
C PHE A 250 -16.56 1.54 -27.65
N VAL A 251 -17.57 1.04 -28.36
CA VAL A 251 -18.70 1.77 -28.94
C VAL A 251 -20.00 1.20 -28.39
N VAL A 252 -20.94 2.07 -28.00
CA VAL A 252 -22.28 1.69 -27.52
C VAL A 252 -23.29 1.84 -28.66
N LYS A 253 -23.87 0.71 -29.10
CA LYS A 253 -24.69 0.65 -30.31
C LYS A 253 -26.03 1.37 -30.14
N SER A 254 -26.67 1.19 -28.99
CA SER A 254 -27.92 1.88 -28.60
C SER A 254 -27.80 3.38 -28.38
N ALA A 255 -26.56 3.91 -28.36
CA ALA A 255 -26.27 5.34 -28.26
C ALA A 255 -25.66 5.92 -29.57
N SER A 256 -25.42 5.09 -30.57
CA SER A 256 -24.83 5.49 -31.86
C SER A 256 -25.90 5.48 -32.96
N TRP A 257 -25.96 6.53 -33.79
CA TRP A 257 -26.96 6.67 -34.85
C TRP A 257 -26.36 7.22 -36.15
N ALA A 258 -27.03 6.93 -37.27
CA ALA A 258 -26.71 7.51 -38.57
C ALA A 258 -27.97 7.71 -39.41
N LYS A 259 -28.09 8.86 -40.09
CA LYS A 259 -29.18 9.11 -41.06
C LYS A 259 -29.02 8.17 -42.25
N ALA A 260 -30.13 7.65 -42.78
CA ALA A 260 -30.11 6.71 -43.90
C ALA A 260 -29.34 7.24 -45.13
N ALA A 261 -29.50 8.53 -45.46
CA ALA A 261 -28.82 9.18 -46.57
C ALA A 261 -27.30 9.35 -46.40
N ALA A 262 -26.79 9.23 -45.17
CA ALA A 262 -25.37 9.34 -44.85
C ALA A 262 -24.67 7.98 -44.67
N ARG A 263 -25.37 6.87 -44.98
CA ARG A 263 -24.83 5.52 -44.82
C ARG A 263 -23.92 5.13 -45.99
N ASP A 264 -22.80 5.83 -46.13
CA ASP A 264 -21.76 5.56 -47.14
C ASP A 264 -20.41 5.19 -46.50
N ALA A 265 -19.46 4.71 -47.31
CA ALA A 265 -18.16 4.25 -46.80
C ALA A 265 -17.30 5.38 -46.20
N TYR A 266 -17.45 6.60 -46.69
CA TYR A 266 -16.67 7.75 -46.23
C TYR A 266 -17.14 8.24 -44.86
N THR A 267 -18.45 8.38 -44.68
CA THR A 267 -19.07 8.71 -43.39
C THR A 267 -18.81 7.59 -42.37
N LEU A 268 -18.89 6.32 -42.76
CA LEU A 268 -18.53 5.21 -41.85
C LEU A 268 -17.08 5.29 -41.41
N ASN A 269 -16.16 5.63 -42.33
CA ASN A 269 -14.76 5.82 -41.97
C ASN A 269 -14.56 7.01 -41.02
N HIS A 270 -15.38 8.07 -41.13
CA HIS A 270 -15.34 9.20 -40.19
C HIS A 270 -15.63 8.72 -38.75
N GLU A 271 -16.71 7.96 -38.56
CA GLU A 271 -17.07 7.38 -37.26
C GLU A 271 -16.04 6.35 -36.76
N GLN A 272 -15.45 5.57 -37.68
CA GLN A 272 -14.34 4.66 -37.33
C GLN A 272 -13.12 5.43 -36.81
N ARG A 273 -12.84 6.64 -37.30
CA ARG A 273 -11.72 7.44 -36.79
C ARG A 273 -11.95 7.98 -35.39
N HIS A 274 -13.19 8.30 -35.01
CA HIS A 274 -13.52 8.57 -33.60
C HIS A 274 -13.16 7.37 -32.72
N PHE A 275 -13.50 6.16 -33.15
CA PHE A 275 -13.15 4.94 -32.41
C PHE A 275 -11.62 4.72 -32.33
N ASP A 276 -10.90 5.00 -33.43
CA ASP A 276 -9.43 4.93 -33.46
C ASP A 276 -8.78 5.99 -32.56
N ILE A 277 -9.35 7.20 -32.45
CA ILE A 277 -8.90 8.26 -31.53
C ILE A 277 -9.00 7.77 -30.08
N VAL A 278 -10.12 7.14 -29.72
CA VAL A 278 -10.28 6.57 -28.38
C VAL A 278 -9.22 5.49 -28.12
N LYS A 279 -8.94 4.61 -29.09
CA LYS A 279 -7.87 3.62 -28.96
C LYS A 279 -6.51 4.27 -28.75
N LEU A 280 -6.18 5.29 -29.53
CA LEU A 280 -4.94 6.05 -29.42
C LEU A 280 -4.77 6.63 -28.01
N VAL A 281 -5.82 7.24 -27.46
CA VAL A 281 -5.77 7.80 -26.10
C VAL A 281 -5.66 6.70 -25.04
N ALA A 282 -6.31 5.57 -25.23
CA ALA A 282 -6.15 4.41 -24.34
C ALA A 282 -4.69 3.90 -24.33
N GLU A 283 -3.99 3.87 -25.46
CA GLU A 283 -2.56 3.51 -25.52
C GLU A 283 -1.67 4.57 -24.84
N ARG A 284 -1.97 5.85 -25.02
CA ARG A 284 -1.29 6.93 -24.28
C ARG A 284 -1.50 6.80 -22.77
N PHE A 285 -2.70 6.42 -22.32
CA PHE A 285 -2.98 6.14 -20.92
C PHE A 285 -2.12 5.00 -20.38
N LYS A 286 -1.95 3.90 -21.13
CA LYS A 286 -1.05 2.80 -20.72
C LYS A 286 0.39 3.29 -20.51
N GLN A 287 0.90 4.16 -21.39
CA GLN A 287 2.23 4.77 -21.23
C GLN A 287 2.32 5.67 -19.99
N LYS A 288 1.26 6.45 -19.70
CA LYS A 288 1.20 7.28 -18.49
C LYS A 288 1.28 6.45 -17.21
N LEU A 289 0.95 5.16 -17.24
CA LEU A 289 0.97 4.25 -16.10
C LEU A 289 2.29 3.45 -15.97
N HIS A 290 3.41 3.98 -16.47
CA HIS A 290 4.72 3.39 -16.21
C HIS A 290 4.99 3.25 -14.69
N PRO A 291 5.64 2.17 -14.21
CA PRO A 291 5.89 1.93 -12.79
C PRO A 291 6.51 3.12 -12.04
N ASP A 292 7.44 3.85 -12.66
CA ASP A 292 8.11 5.02 -12.05
C ASP A 292 7.17 6.21 -11.83
N SER A 293 6.00 6.19 -12.46
CA SER A 293 4.99 7.23 -12.31
C SER A 293 3.97 6.91 -11.22
N LEU A 294 4.13 5.77 -10.53
CA LEU A 294 3.26 5.26 -9.47
C LEU A 294 4.08 5.09 -8.19
N THR A 295 3.38 5.06 -7.05
CA THR A 295 3.99 4.80 -5.74
C THR A 295 3.31 3.64 -5.05
N LEU A 296 4.04 2.92 -4.21
CA LEU A 296 3.45 1.83 -3.41
C LEU A 296 2.38 2.35 -2.44
N ALA A 297 2.48 3.62 -2.03
CA ALA A 297 1.55 4.26 -1.12
C ALA A 297 0.24 4.68 -1.79
N ASP A 298 0.29 5.11 -3.05
CA ASP A 298 -0.84 5.84 -3.67
C ASP A 298 -1.09 5.52 -5.16
N TYR A 299 -0.63 4.37 -5.64
CA TYR A 299 -0.82 3.96 -7.05
C TYR A 299 -2.29 4.07 -7.51
N ASN A 300 -3.27 3.74 -6.65
CA ASN A 300 -4.69 3.80 -6.97
C ASN A 300 -5.16 5.23 -7.31
N SER A 301 -4.84 6.21 -6.46
CA SER A 301 -5.25 7.60 -6.69
C SER A 301 -4.54 8.19 -7.90
N ILE A 302 -3.25 7.87 -8.07
CA ILE A 302 -2.47 8.33 -9.23
C ILE A 302 -3.06 7.76 -10.53
N MET A 303 -3.41 6.47 -10.56
CA MET A 303 -4.06 5.85 -11.71
C MET A 303 -5.40 6.51 -12.06
N GLN A 304 -6.24 6.75 -11.06
CA GLN A 304 -7.54 7.40 -11.25
C GLN A 304 -7.38 8.83 -11.80
N TYR A 305 -6.42 9.59 -11.27
CA TYR A 305 -6.10 10.92 -11.78
C TYR A 305 -5.67 10.88 -13.24
N LYS A 306 -4.72 10.00 -13.59
CA LYS A 306 -4.23 9.82 -14.97
C LYS A 306 -5.34 9.35 -15.92
N TYR A 307 -6.30 8.58 -15.43
CA TYR A 307 -7.48 8.18 -16.20
C TYR A 307 -8.37 9.39 -16.52
N ILE A 308 -8.71 10.21 -15.53
CA ILE A 308 -9.51 11.44 -15.72
C ILE A 308 -8.83 12.39 -16.71
N GLU A 309 -7.52 12.58 -16.61
CA GLU A 309 -6.77 13.41 -17.55
C GLU A 309 -6.78 12.84 -18.96
N SER A 310 -6.69 11.51 -19.10
CA SER A 310 -6.77 10.84 -20.40
C SER A 310 -8.20 10.87 -20.98
N TYR A 311 -9.23 10.83 -20.14
CA TYR A 311 -10.62 11.04 -20.57
C TYR A 311 -10.85 12.47 -21.08
N ARG A 312 -10.28 13.48 -20.42
CA ARG A 312 -10.30 14.88 -20.90
C ARG A 312 -9.56 15.03 -22.22
N GLU A 313 -8.41 14.38 -22.37
CA GLU A 313 -7.65 14.33 -23.62
C GLU A 313 -8.47 13.71 -24.76
N MET A 314 -9.14 12.59 -24.51
CA MET A 314 -10.02 11.93 -25.47
C MET A 314 -11.10 12.87 -26.00
N ASN A 315 -11.82 13.56 -25.12
CA ASN A 315 -12.88 14.48 -25.53
C ASN A 315 -12.33 15.65 -26.36
N ARG A 316 -11.23 16.26 -25.92
CA ARG A 316 -10.57 17.34 -26.67
C ARG A 316 -10.12 16.87 -28.06
N LEU A 317 -9.59 15.65 -28.18
CA LEU A 317 -9.10 15.13 -29.45
C LEU A 317 -10.23 14.78 -30.42
N GLN A 318 -11.36 14.26 -29.91
CA GLN A 318 -12.59 14.05 -30.70
C GLN A 318 -13.18 15.38 -31.18
N GLU A 319 -13.30 16.38 -30.29
CA GLU A 319 -13.76 17.73 -30.65
C GLU A 319 -12.85 18.40 -31.68
N GLN A 320 -11.53 18.25 -31.52
CA GLN A 320 -10.55 18.77 -32.48
C GLN A 320 -10.71 18.10 -33.85
N TYR A 321 -10.86 16.78 -33.88
CA TYR A 321 -11.07 16.04 -35.12
C TYR A 321 -12.35 16.48 -35.84
N ASP A 322 -13.47 16.61 -35.11
CA ASP A 322 -14.73 17.12 -35.65
C ASP A 322 -14.58 18.54 -36.20
N SER A 323 -13.97 19.44 -35.44
CA SER A 323 -13.78 20.84 -35.84
C SER A 323 -12.94 20.97 -37.11
N GLU A 324 -11.78 20.30 -37.14
CA GLU A 324 -10.83 20.39 -38.26
C GLU A 324 -11.33 19.71 -39.53
N THR A 325 -12.15 18.67 -39.41
CA THR A 325 -12.77 17.99 -40.56
C THR A 325 -14.12 18.57 -40.95
N LYS A 326 -14.59 19.63 -40.26
CA LYS A 326 -15.92 20.21 -40.43
C LYS A 326 -17.02 19.14 -40.31
N HIS A 327 -16.95 18.36 -39.24
CA HIS A 327 -17.82 17.20 -38.96
C HIS A 327 -17.86 16.21 -40.12
N GLY A 328 -16.68 15.89 -40.65
CA GLY A 328 -16.52 14.96 -41.76
C GLY A 328 -16.77 15.52 -43.16
N THR A 329 -17.10 16.80 -43.34
CA THR A 329 -17.34 17.35 -44.69
C THR A 329 -16.06 17.76 -45.45
N ASP A 330 -14.93 17.93 -44.75
CA ASP A 330 -13.63 18.23 -45.35
C ASP A 330 -12.80 16.95 -45.55
N THR A 331 -12.82 16.43 -46.77
CA THR A 331 -12.15 15.17 -47.16
C THR A 331 -10.63 15.24 -47.03
N ALA A 332 -10.03 16.39 -47.33
CA ALA A 332 -8.59 16.58 -47.25
C ALA A 332 -8.11 16.61 -45.79
N ALA A 333 -8.87 17.28 -44.91
CA ALA A 333 -8.60 17.29 -43.47
C ALA A 333 -8.76 15.89 -42.86
N GLN A 334 -9.83 15.17 -43.19
CA GLN A 334 -10.03 13.81 -42.70
C GLN A 334 -8.89 12.88 -43.15
N GLN A 335 -8.41 13.01 -44.39
CA GLN A 335 -7.29 12.19 -44.85
C GLN A 335 -5.98 12.48 -44.10
N ARG A 336 -5.70 13.74 -43.75
CA ARG A 336 -4.55 14.08 -42.88
C ARG A 336 -4.69 13.44 -41.49
N TRP A 337 -5.90 13.48 -40.92
CA TRP A 337 -6.19 12.81 -39.64
C TRP A 337 -6.05 11.30 -39.72
N ASN A 338 -6.54 10.65 -40.78
CA ASN A 338 -6.37 9.22 -41.01
C ASN A 338 -4.87 8.84 -40.93
N GLN A 339 -4.02 9.55 -41.69
CA GLN A 339 -2.58 9.31 -41.71
C GLN A 339 -1.93 9.53 -40.34
N LYS A 340 -2.31 10.60 -39.64
CA LYS A 340 -1.81 10.92 -38.30
C LYS A 340 -2.17 9.82 -37.29
N ILE A 341 -3.45 9.47 -37.19
CA ILE A 341 -3.94 8.44 -36.29
C ILE A 341 -3.27 7.09 -36.58
N ASP A 342 -3.17 6.71 -37.86
CA ASP A 342 -2.54 5.45 -38.26
C ASP A 342 -1.03 5.43 -37.98
N ALA A 343 -0.33 6.56 -38.16
CA ALA A 343 1.08 6.68 -37.80
C ALA A 343 1.29 6.51 -36.29
N GLU A 344 0.47 7.19 -35.47
CA GLU A 344 0.56 7.08 -34.02
C GLU A 344 0.22 5.67 -33.51
N LEU A 345 -0.87 5.06 -34.00
CA LEU A 345 -1.25 3.69 -33.63
C LEU A 345 -0.19 2.65 -34.03
N ARG A 346 0.59 2.88 -35.09
CA ARG A 346 1.76 2.04 -35.44
C ARG A 346 2.88 2.14 -34.42
N THR A 347 3.11 3.31 -33.80
CA THR A 347 4.10 3.43 -32.71
C THR A 347 3.77 2.55 -31.51
N PHE A 348 2.48 2.29 -31.29
CA PHE A 348 1.97 1.38 -30.26
C PHE A 348 1.83 -0.07 -30.73
N LYS A 349 2.24 -0.39 -31.97
CA LYS A 349 2.08 -1.70 -32.61
C LYS A 349 0.62 -2.19 -32.68
N VAL A 350 -0.34 -1.25 -32.66
CA VAL A 350 -1.76 -1.58 -32.82
C VAL A 350 -2.05 -1.87 -34.28
N LYS A 351 -1.56 -1.03 -35.20
CA LYS A 351 -1.63 -1.21 -36.66
C LYS A 351 -0.25 -1.66 -37.19
N GLN A 352 -0.25 -2.43 -38.28
CA GLN A 352 0.97 -2.87 -38.97
C GLN A 352 1.50 -1.79 -39.92
#